data_AF-A0A9D8C1E5-F1
#
_entry.id   AF-A0A9D8C1E5-F1
#
_cell.length_a   1.000
_cell.length_b   1.000
_cell.length_c   1.000
_cell.angle_alpha   90.00
_cell.angle_beta   90.00
_cell.angle_gamma   90.00
#
_symmetry.space_group_name_H-M   'P 1'
#
loop_
_entity.id
_entity.type
_entity.pdbx_description
1 polymer ?
#
loop_
_entity_poly.entity_id
_entity_poly.type
_entity_poly.pdbx_seq_one_letter_code
_entity_poly.pdbx_strand_id
1 'polypeptide(L)'
;MTSSWYRRNAEAMPSWPIAQGAAQALLGELEASPLSAKRLKEALSRLIDALIAKDLSELEQMALALRYLRCLTVMSLIRRDSSGLASLDEVTHSMTDLAELACTSLLPLAASALAARWGKPLDEQGQIQDLHVLAMGKAGGRELNVSSDLDIVFVCRGRGGTARDDGSHGSRASDEFMHQLARELTGLLTERTAAGFIFRVDTRLRPHGDSGPLVVNLNMLEHYFFGEGREWERFAWLKVRP
;
A
#
# COMPACT_ATOMS: atom_id res chain seq x y z
N MET A 1 9.08 -27.77 10.01
CA MET A 1 9.75 -27.69 8.69
C MET A 1 9.63 -26.25 8.20
N THR A 2 10.73 -25.57 7.92
CA THR A 2 10.68 -24.22 7.32
C THR A 2 10.34 -24.33 5.83
N SER A 3 9.40 -23.50 5.36
CA SER A 3 8.91 -23.54 3.98
C SER A 3 10.05 -23.30 2.97
N SER A 4 9.92 -23.82 1.74
CA SER A 4 10.89 -23.57 0.67
C SER A 4 11.01 -22.08 0.33
N TRP A 5 9.96 -21.31 0.55
CA TRP A 5 9.98 -19.85 0.44
C TRP A 5 10.83 -19.20 1.54
N TYR A 6 10.70 -19.63 2.81
CA TYR A 6 11.49 -19.08 3.92
C TYR A 6 12.98 -19.28 3.70
N ARG A 7 13.41 -20.50 3.34
CA ARG A 7 14.84 -20.81 3.12
C ARG A 7 15.45 -19.95 2.01
N ARG A 8 14.77 -19.84 0.86
CA ARG A 8 15.27 -19.01 -0.26
C ARG A 8 15.44 -17.54 0.12
N ASN A 9 14.51 -16.97 0.90
CA ASN A 9 14.64 -15.57 1.31
C ASN A 9 15.72 -15.38 2.39
N ALA A 10 15.87 -16.33 3.31
CA ALA A 10 16.96 -16.31 4.28
C ALA A 10 18.34 -16.40 3.59
N GLU A 11 18.47 -17.22 2.54
CA GLU A 11 19.69 -17.35 1.74
C GLU A 11 19.99 -16.10 0.89
N ALA A 12 18.95 -15.40 0.41
CA ALA A 12 19.10 -14.17 -0.38
C ALA A 12 19.33 -12.92 0.50
N MET A 13 18.92 -12.93 1.76
CA MET A 13 18.99 -11.76 2.64
C MET A 13 20.40 -11.14 2.78
N PRO A 14 21.50 -11.91 2.84
CA PRO A 14 22.85 -11.35 2.86
C PRO A 14 23.24 -10.55 1.60
N SER A 15 22.55 -10.75 0.47
CA SER A 15 22.80 -10.01 -0.78
C SER A 15 21.91 -8.77 -0.93
N TRP A 16 21.05 -8.47 0.04
CA TRP A 16 20.25 -7.25 0.01
C TRP A 16 21.16 -6.02 0.13
N PRO A 17 20.85 -4.89 -0.52
CA PRO A 17 21.60 -3.64 -0.45
C PRO A 17 21.32 -2.90 0.87
N ILE A 18 21.46 -3.63 1.99
CA ILE A 18 21.24 -3.19 3.35
C ILE A 18 22.56 -3.40 4.13
N ALA A 19 22.86 -2.53 5.08
CA ALA A 19 24.02 -2.62 5.96
C ALA A 19 24.20 -4.04 6.53
N GLN A 20 25.45 -4.54 6.49
CA GLN A 20 25.77 -5.92 6.84
C GLN A 20 25.20 -6.29 8.21
N GLY A 21 24.44 -7.39 8.25
CA GLY A 21 23.81 -7.90 9.49
C GLY A 21 22.54 -7.16 9.94
N ALA A 22 22.21 -5.98 9.39
CA ALA A 22 21.05 -5.21 9.83
C ALA A 22 19.71 -5.93 9.54
N ALA A 23 19.57 -6.54 8.37
CA ALA A 23 18.38 -7.32 8.03
C ALA A 23 18.21 -8.57 8.93
N GLN A 24 19.31 -9.26 9.26
CA GLN A 24 19.30 -10.42 10.16
C GLN A 24 18.94 -10.01 11.60
N ALA A 25 19.47 -8.89 12.08
CA ALA A 25 19.14 -8.33 13.38
C ALA A 25 17.65 -7.97 13.46
N LEU A 26 17.14 -7.24 12.46
CA LEU A 26 15.71 -6.90 12.37
C LEU A 26 14.82 -8.14 12.34
N LEU A 27 15.18 -9.18 11.58
CA LEU A 27 14.43 -10.43 11.56
C LEU A 27 14.34 -11.05 12.97
N GLY A 28 15.47 -11.16 13.66
CA GLY A 28 15.52 -11.73 15.00
C GLY A 28 14.67 -10.95 16.02
N GLU A 29 14.69 -9.61 15.91
CA GLU A 29 13.84 -8.77 16.73
C GLU A 29 12.35 -9.00 16.42
N LEU A 30 11.96 -8.99 15.15
CA LEU A 30 10.58 -9.23 14.71
C LEU A 30 10.06 -10.60 15.15
N GLU A 31 10.92 -11.64 15.15
CA GLU A 31 10.56 -12.99 15.61
C GLU A 31 10.33 -13.06 17.14
N ALA A 32 11.05 -12.24 17.91
CA ALA A 32 11.13 -12.36 19.38
C ALA A 32 9.83 -12.02 20.14
N SER A 33 8.88 -11.31 19.53
CA SER A 33 7.62 -10.91 20.16
C SER A 33 6.51 -10.70 19.13
N PRO A 34 5.23 -10.61 19.56
CA PRO A 34 4.12 -10.37 18.64
C PRO A 34 4.32 -9.11 17.80
N LEU A 35 4.03 -9.22 16.50
CA LEU A 35 4.07 -8.09 15.59
C LEU A 35 2.95 -7.08 15.89
N SER A 36 3.20 -5.82 15.54
CA SER A 36 2.22 -4.72 15.66
C SER A 36 2.57 -3.58 14.71
N ALA A 37 1.60 -2.74 14.38
CA ALA A 37 1.81 -1.52 13.59
C ALA A 37 3.02 -0.69 14.03
N LYS A 38 3.21 -0.50 15.34
CA LYS A 38 4.35 0.26 15.89
C LYS A 38 5.68 -0.40 15.52
N ARG A 39 5.81 -1.71 15.72
CA ARG A 39 7.05 -2.45 15.45
C ARG A 39 7.36 -2.52 13.96
N LEU A 40 6.33 -2.64 13.12
CA LEU A 40 6.49 -2.60 11.66
C LEU A 40 6.98 -1.23 11.20
N LYS A 41 6.46 -0.14 11.76
CA LYS A 41 6.90 1.22 11.47
C LYS A 41 8.35 1.47 11.91
N GLU A 42 8.72 1.02 13.11
CA GLU A 42 10.10 1.09 13.61
C GLU A 42 11.06 0.29 12.73
N ALA A 43 10.66 -0.92 12.31
CA ALA A 43 11.44 -1.74 11.39
C ALA A 43 11.58 -1.08 10.00
N LEU A 44 10.53 -0.43 9.48
CA LEU A 44 10.58 0.32 8.23
C LEU A 44 11.61 1.44 8.29
N SER A 45 11.57 2.25 9.35
CA SER A 45 12.54 3.35 9.55
C SER A 45 13.97 2.83 9.53
N ARG A 46 14.23 1.74 10.26
CA ARG A 46 15.57 1.14 10.33
C ARG A 46 16.02 0.51 9.02
N LEU A 47 15.10 -0.05 8.23
CA LEU A 47 15.41 -0.54 6.89
C LEU A 47 15.85 0.62 5.99
N ILE A 48 15.12 1.73 6.01
CA ILE A 48 15.47 2.94 5.25
C ILE A 48 16.85 3.45 5.66
N ASP A 49 17.10 3.60 6.97
CA ASP A 49 18.40 4.07 7.48
C ASP A 49 19.56 3.13 7.10
N ALA A 50 19.29 1.84 6.99
CA ALA A 50 20.28 0.83 6.65
C ALA A 50 20.46 0.60 5.15
N LEU A 51 19.65 1.22 4.26
CA LEU A 51 19.83 1.08 2.81
C LEU A 51 21.17 1.68 2.36
N ILE A 52 21.92 0.89 1.59
CA ILE A 52 23.21 1.33 1.01
C ILE A 52 23.00 1.91 -0.40
N ALA A 53 21.87 1.60 -1.07
CA ALA A 53 21.58 2.11 -2.41
C ALA A 53 21.48 3.64 -2.43
N LYS A 54 22.45 4.31 -3.09
CA LYS A 54 22.57 5.79 -3.07
C LYS A 54 21.87 6.50 -4.23
N ASP A 55 21.56 5.80 -5.32
CA ASP A 55 21.03 6.40 -6.55
C ASP A 55 19.50 6.34 -6.67
N LEU A 56 18.81 6.05 -5.56
CA LEU A 56 17.35 5.92 -5.52
C LEU A 56 16.70 7.21 -5.04
N SER A 57 15.61 7.62 -5.69
CA SER A 57 14.71 8.64 -5.15
C SER A 57 14.07 8.19 -3.84
N GLU A 58 13.54 9.13 -3.05
CA GLU A 58 12.86 8.83 -1.79
C GLU A 58 11.70 7.81 -1.97
N LEU A 59 10.94 7.95 -3.06
CA LEU A 59 9.86 7.03 -3.40
C LEU A 59 10.38 5.61 -3.68
N GLU A 60 11.48 5.49 -4.42
CA GLU A 60 12.10 4.19 -4.72
C GLU A 60 12.73 3.55 -3.48
N GLN A 61 13.37 4.34 -2.62
CA GLN A 61 13.89 3.87 -1.34
C GLN A 61 12.77 3.35 -0.44
N MET A 62 11.67 4.10 -0.33
CA MET A 62 10.49 3.68 0.45
C MET A 62 9.89 2.38 -0.10
N ALA A 63 9.70 2.28 -1.42
CA ALA A 63 9.14 1.10 -2.05
C ALA A 63 10.07 -0.13 -1.91
N LEU A 64 11.39 0.07 -1.95
CA LEU A 64 12.37 -0.99 -1.73
C LEU A 64 12.37 -1.46 -0.27
N ALA A 65 12.38 -0.54 0.69
CA ALA A 65 12.32 -0.84 2.11
C ALA A 65 11.04 -1.60 2.48
N LEU A 66 9.87 -1.22 1.93
CA LEU A 66 8.61 -1.91 2.16
C LEU A 66 8.59 -3.35 1.60
N ARG A 67 9.28 -3.62 0.48
CA ARG A 67 9.42 -4.98 -0.04
C ARG A 67 10.25 -5.86 0.90
N TYR A 68 11.36 -5.33 1.43
CA TYR A 68 12.14 -6.04 2.45
C TYR A 68 11.35 -6.20 3.76
N LEU A 69 10.62 -5.18 4.18
CA LEU A 69 9.74 -5.26 5.36
C LEU A 69 8.69 -6.36 5.18
N ARG A 70 8.01 -6.44 4.03
CA ARG A 70 7.08 -7.55 3.75
C ARG A 70 7.78 -8.89 3.89
N CYS A 71 8.97 -9.05 3.30
CA CYS A 71 9.72 -10.29 3.40
C CYS A 71 9.98 -10.66 4.86
N LEU A 72 10.51 -9.73 5.66
CA LEU A 72 10.81 -9.94 7.08
C LEU A 72 9.54 -10.22 7.92
N THR A 73 8.46 -9.50 7.67
CA THR A 73 7.16 -9.71 8.31
C THR A 73 6.63 -11.12 8.05
N VAL A 74 6.63 -11.56 6.79
CA VAL A 74 6.16 -12.91 6.42
C VAL A 74 7.08 -13.99 7.00
N MET A 75 8.41 -13.78 6.99
CA MET A 75 9.35 -14.71 7.63
C MET A 75 9.08 -14.83 9.14
N SER A 76 8.92 -13.69 9.84
CA SER A 76 8.60 -13.68 11.27
C SER A 76 7.27 -14.39 11.56
N LEU A 77 6.21 -14.10 10.81
CA LEU A 77 4.92 -14.77 10.95
C LEU A 77 5.04 -16.28 10.71
N ILE A 78 5.74 -16.74 9.67
CA ILE A 78 5.96 -18.17 9.41
C ILE A 78 6.68 -18.82 10.60
N ARG A 79 7.72 -18.18 11.14
CA ARG A 79 8.46 -18.72 12.29
C ARG A 79 7.57 -18.83 13.51
N ARG A 80 6.89 -17.73 13.87
CA ARG A 80 6.09 -17.62 15.08
C ARG A 80 4.89 -18.57 15.02
N ASP A 81 4.15 -18.58 13.91
CA ASP A 81 3.00 -19.46 13.68
C ASP A 81 3.41 -20.94 13.71
N SER A 82 4.46 -21.33 12.98
CA SER A 82 4.94 -22.72 12.99
C SER A 82 5.53 -23.18 14.33
N SER A 83 5.80 -22.25 15.24
CA SER A 83 6.26 -22.52 16.61
C SER A 83 5.13 -22.41 17.64
N GLY A 84 3.88 -22.16 17.23
CA GLY A 84 2.73 -21.97 18.13
C GLY A 84 2.76 -20.68 18.94
N LEU A 85 3.56 -19.68 18.51
CA LEU A 85 3.75 -18.40 19.20
C LEU A 85 2.87 -17.26 18.66
N ALA A 86 2.26 -17.43 17.48
CA ALA A 86 1.36 -16.45 16.88
C ALA A 86 -0.09 -16.95 16.89
N SER A 87 -1.02 -16.07 17.24
CA SER A 87 -2.45 -16.32 17.06
C SER A 87 -2.88 -15.96 15.63
N LEU A 88 -4.07 -16.40 15.23
CA LEU A 88 -4.69 -15.96 13.98
C LEU A 88 -4.80 -14.42 13.94
N ASP A 89 -5.18 -13.81 15.06
CA ASP A 89 -5.30 -12.35 15.18
C ASP A 89 -3.96 -11.65 14.96
N GLU A 90 -2.86 -12.19 15.48
CA GLU A 90 -1.53 -11.64 15.22
C GLU A 90 -1.23 -11.67 13.72
N VAL A 91 -1.47 -12.81 13.05
CA VAL A 91 -1.24 -12.94 11.61
C VAL A 91 -2.08 -11.95 10.82
N THR A 92 -3.37 -11.84 11.14
CA THR A 92 -4.29 -11.01 10.36
C THR A 92 -4.08 -9.51 10.56
N HIS A 93 -3.85 -9.10 11.80
CA HIS A 93 -3.57 -7.71 12.13
C HIS A 93 -2.21 -7.28 11.59
N SER A 94 -1.18 -8.12 11.67
CA SER A 94 0.16 -7.77 11.16
C SER A 94 0.19 -7.55 9.66
N MET A 95 -0.50 -8.40 8.90
CA MET A 95 -0.60 -8.23 7.44
C MET A 95 -1.47 -7.03 7.06
N THR A 96 -2.50 -6.71 7.85
CA THR A 96 -3.30 -5.51 7.65
C THR A 96 -2.52 -4.24 7.99
N ASP A 97 -1.83 -4.22 9.12
CA ASP A 97 -0.97 -3.11 9.54
C ASP A 97 0.15 -2.85 8.52
N LEU A 98 0.71 -3.91 7.91
CA LEU A 98 1.67 -3.78 6.81
C LEU A 98 1.05 -3.15 5.56
N ALA A 99 -0.19 -3.50 5.20
CA ALA A 99 -0.89 -2.91 4.06
C ALA A 99 -1.19 -1.43 4.27
N GLU A 100 -1.66 -1.06 5.47
CA GLU A 100 -1.87 0.33 5.88
C GLU A 100 -0.56 1.12 5.84
N LEU A 101 0.50 0.59 6.44
CA LEU A 101 1.81 1.23 6.46
C LEU A 101 2.37 1.45 5.05
N ALA A 102 2.21 0.47 4.16
CA ALA A 102 2.63 0.59 2.77
C ALA A 102 1.87 1.70 2.03
N CYS A 103 0.54 1.72 2.12
CA CYS A 103 -0.27 2.74 1.44
C CYS A 103 0.01 4.15 1.99
N THR A 104 0.04 4.30 3.32
CA THR A 104 0.28 5.59 3.98
C THR A 104 1.70 6.13 3.78
N SER A 105 2.69 5.26 3.55
CA SER A 105 4.07 5.69 3.28
C SER A 105 4.32 6.01 1.80
N LEU A 106 3.69 5.27 0.87
CA LEU A 106 3.94 5.44 -0.57
C LEU A 106 3.10 6.53 -1.21
N LEU A 107 1.82 6.63 -0.83
CA LEU A 107 0.88 7.56 -1.46
C LEU A 107 1.35 9.03 -1.43
N PRO A 108 1.78 9.62 -0.30
CA PRO A 108 2.21 11.02 -0.30
C PRO A 108 3.47 11.25 -1.15
N LEU A 109 4.40 10.29 -1.19
CA LEU A 109 5.61 10.37 -2.00
C LEU A 109 5.29 10.29 -3.50
N ALA A 110 4.40 9.36 -3.90
CA ALA A 110 3.93 9.26 -5.28
C ALA A 110 3.16 10.52 -5.71
N ALA A 111 2.28 11.04 -4.84
CA ALA A 111 1.54 12.27 -5.10
C ALA A 111 2.48 13.47 -5.29
N SER A 112 3.51 13.60 -4.44
CA SER A 112 4.52 14.66 -4.55
C SER A 112 5.32 14.57 -5.85
N ALA A 113 5.80 13.37 -6.20
CA ALA A 113 6.53 13.13 -7.45
C ALA A 113 5.69 13.45 -8.69
N LEU A 114 4.41 13.10 -8.68
CA LEU A 114 3.49 13.41 -9.77
C LEU A 114 3.16 14.91 -9.83
N ALA A 115 2.94 15.54 -8.67
CA ALA A 115 2.66 16.97 -8.56
C ALA A 115 3.82 17.82 -9.06
N ALA A 116 5.07 17.42 -8.84
CA ALA A 116 6.24 18.10 -9.40
C ALA A 116 6.20 18.17 -10.95
N ARG A 117 5.60 17.17 -11.60
CA ARG A 117 5.48 17.10 -13.06
C ARG A 117 4.22 17.82 -13.57
N TRP A 118 3.08 17.59 -12.94
CA TRP A 118 1.76 17.96 -13.46
C TRP A 118 1.10 19.15 -12.77
N GLY A 119 1.64 19.59 -11.63
CA GLY A 119 0.96 20.48 -10.68
C GLY A 119 0.12 19.69 -9.68
N LYS A 120 -0.26 20.34 -8.57
CA LYS A 120 -1.12 19.80 -7.52
C LYS A 120 -2.56 19.71 -8.01
N PRO A 121 -3.28 18.61 -7.77
CA PRO A 121 -4.68 18.47 -8.18
C PRO A 121 -5.60 19.34 -7.31
N LEU A 122 -6.51 20.06 -7.95
CA LEU A 122 -7.52 20.90 -7.31
C LEU A 122 -8.93 20.35 -7.56
N ASP A 123 -9.83 20.55 -6.61
CA ASP A 123 -11.27 20.34 -6.81
C ASP A 123 -11.91 21.52 -7.57
N GLU A 124 -13.24 21.45 -7.77
CA GLU A 124 -14.03 22.47 -8.45
C GLU A 124 -14.03 23.82 -7.71
N GLN A 125 -13.71 23.81 -6.42
CA GLN A 125 -13.59 24.99 -5.54
C GLN A 125 -12.15 25.53 -5.47
N GLY A 126 -11.23 24.96 -6.26
CA GLY A 126 -9.82 25.36 -6.28
C GLY A 126 -9.02 24.93 -5.05
N GLN A 127 -9.53 24.02 -4.23
CA GLN A 127 -8.83 23.46 -3.07
C GLN A 127 -8.05 22.22 -3.46
N ILE A 128 -6.87 22.02 -2.86
CA ILE A 128 -6.07 20.80 -3.07
C ILE A 128 -6.91 19.58 -2.70
N GLN A 129 -6.99 18.60 -3.61
CA GLN A 129 -7.67 17.34 -3.34
C GLN A 129 -6.69 16.17 -3.28
N ASP A 130 -6.98 15.22 -2.41
CA ASP A 130 -6.20 14.00 -2.23
C ASP A 130 -6.88 12.79 -2.88
N LEU A 131 -6.08 11.76 -3.10
CA LEU A 131 -6.58 10.43 -3.43
C LEU A 131 -6.79 9.65 -2.14
N HIS A 132 -8.00 9.17 -1.89
CA HIS A 132 -8.31 8.28 -0.78
C HIS A 132 -8.21 6.82 -1.22
N VAL A 133 -7.62 5.97 -0.39
CA VAL A 133 -7.51 4.53 -0.60
C VAL A 133 -8.40 3.85 0.42
N LEU A 134 -9.48 3.22 -0.03
CA LEU A 134 -10.43 2.55 0.83
C LEU A 134 -10.13 1.06 0.85
N ALA A 135 -9.77 0.54 2.01
CA ALA A 135 -9.58 -0.89 2.22
C ALA A 135 -10.94 -1.61 2.23
N MET A 136 -11.07 -2.63 1.39
CA MET A 136 -12.28 -3.43 1.23
C MET A 136 -12.08 -4.85 1.78
N GLY A 137 -13.17 -5.62 1.84
CA GLY A 137 -13.10 -7.06 2.11
C GLY A 137 -12.31 -7.41 3.38
N LYS A 138 -11.29 -8.27 3.23
CA LYS A 138 -10.43 -8.68 4.35
C LYS A 138 -9.57 -7.53 4.89
N ALA A 139 -9.10 -6.63 4.03
CA ALA A 139 -8.31 -5.48 4.48
C ALA A 139 -9.15 -4.51 5.32
N GLY A 140 -10.37 -4.24 4.87
CA GLY A 140 -11.34 -3.42 5.60
C GLY A 140 -11.72 -4.03 6.95
N GLY A 141 -11.93 -5.35 7.00
CA GLY A 141 -12.21 -6.10 8.22
C GLY A 141 -11.01 -6.40 9.12
N ARG A 142 -9.79 -6.00 8.76
CA ARG A 142 -8.53 -6.35 9.46
C ARG A 142 -8.26 -7.87 9.55
N GLU A 143 -8.60 -8.57 8.48
CA GLU A 143 -8.57 -10.04 8.34
C GLU A 143 -7.58 -10.52 7.26
N LEU A 144 -6.62 -9.69 6.81
CA LEU A 144 -5.67 -10.07 5.76
C LEU A 144 -4.75 -11.19 6.21
N ASN A 145 -4.61 -12.27 5.44
CA ASN A 145 -3.58 -13.29 5.69
C ASN A 145 -2.38 -13.13 4.73
N VAL A 146 -1.31 -13.91 4.94
CA VAL A 146 -0.05 -13.82 4.18
C VAL A 146 -0.21 -13.98 2.65
N SER A 147 -1.29 -14.64 2.22
CA SER A 147 -1.61 -14.89 0.81
C SER A 147 -2.83 -14.11 0.32
N SER A 148 -3.34 -13.15 1.08
CA SER A 148 -4.48 -12.34 0.64
C SER A 148 -4.07 -11.33 -0.43
N ASP A 149 -5.00 -11.06 -1.34
CA ASP A 149 -4.93 -9.87 -2.18
C ASP A 149 -5.40 -8.66 -1.34
N LEU A 150 -4.92 -7.47 -1.70
CA LEU A 150 -5.31 -6.21 -1.09
C LEU A 150 -6.44 -5.61 -1.93
N ASP A 151 -7.68 -5.86 -1.49
CA ASP A 151 -8.87 -5.28 -2.10
C ASP A 151 -8.98 -3.79 -1.72
N ILE A 152 -8.85 -2.88 -2.70
CA ILE A 152 -8.93 -1.43 -2.48
C ILE A 152 -9.80 -0.72 -3.52
N VAL A 153 -10.44 0.37 -3.11
CA VAL A 153 -11.14 1.30 -4.00
C VAL A 153 -10.52 2.68 -3.84
N PHE A 154 -10.27 3.35 -4.96
CA PHE A 154 -9.74 4.71 -4.97
C PHE A 154 -10.87 5.73 -5.08
N VAL A 155 -10.87 6.71 -4.19
CA VAL A 155 -11.89 7.77 -4.16
C VAL A 155 -11.24 9.15 -4.17
N CYS A 156 -11.79 10.09 -4.93
CA CYS A 156 -11.45 11.51 -4.84
C CYS A 156 -12.69 12.36 -4.59
N ARG A 157 -12.52 13.64 -4.26
CA ARG A 157 -13.66 14.53 -3.94
C ARG A 157 -14.49 14.85 -5.18
N GLY A 158 -13.85 15.29 -6.25
CA GLY A 158 -14.55 15.79 -7.43
C GLY A 158 -13.60 16.13 -8.58
N ARG A 159 -14.14 16.79 -9.60
CA ARG A 159 -13.39 17.19 -10.79
C ARG A 159 -12.56 18.45 -10.52
N GLY A 160 -11.75 18.87 -11.48
CA GLY A 160 -11.01 20.12 -11.43
C GLY A 160 -9.77 20.11 -12.34
N GLY A 161 -8.90 21.09 -12.16
CA GLY A 161 -7.61 21.18 -12.85
C GLY A 161 -6.44 20.86 -11.93
N THR A 162 -5.21 20.93 -12.46
CA THR A 162 -4.01 21.01 -11.64
C THR A 162 -3.48 22.44 -11.59
N ALA A 163 -2.71 22.79 -10.55
CA ALA A 163 -2.05 24.09 -10.41
C ALA A 163 -0.60 23.95 -9.93
N ARG A 164 0.27 24.87 -10.37
CA ARG A 164 1.66 24.95 -9.91
C ARG A 164 1.77 25.83 -8.66
N ASP A 165 2.93 25.78 -8.00
CA ASP A 165 3.16 26.55 -6.77
C ASP A 165 3.15 28.08 -6.98
N ASP A 166 3.39 28.54 -8.22
CA ASP A 166 3.26 29.95 -8.61
C ASP A 166 1.82 30.38 -8.94
N GLY A 167 0.84 29.48 -8.74
CA GLY A 167 -0.58 29.70 -9.04
C GLY A 167 -0.95 29.58 -10.52
N SER A 168 0.01 29.28 -11.40
CA SER A 168 -0.30 29.03 -12.81
C SER A 168 -1.03 27.69 -13.00
N HIS A 169 -1.80 27.59 -14.08
CA HIS A 169 -2.45 26.34 -14.45
C HIS A 169 -1.40 25.24 -14.67
N GLY A 170 -1.65 24.08 -14.07
CA GLY A 170 -0.89 22.87 -14.35
C GLY A 170 -1.26 22.27 -15.71
N SER A 171 -0.69 21.12 -16.03
CA SER A 171 -0.74 20.56 -17.39
C SER A 171 -1.86 19.54 -17.62
N ARG A 172 -2.67 19.23 -16.60
CA ARG A 172 -3.61 18.09 -16.60
C ARG A 172 -4.92 18.41 -15.88
N ALA A 173 -5.96 17.65 -16.21
CA ALA A 173 -7.17 17.62 -15.40
C ALA A 173 -6.91 16.87 -14.08
N SER A 174 -7.60 17.25 -13.01
CA SER A 174 -7.49 16.57 -11.71
C SER A 174 -7.89 15.09 -11.80
N ASP A 175 -8.94 14.77 -12.58
CA ASP A 175 -9.36 13.38 -12.84
C ASP A 175 -8.22 12.55 -13.45
N GLU A 176 -7.46 13.10 -14.40
CA GLU A 176 -6.30 12.43 -14.99
C GLU A 176 -5.18 12.22 -13.97
N PHE A 177 -4.92 13.23 -13.14
CA PHE A 177 -3.95 13.15 -12.05
C PHE A 177 -4.29 12.01 -11.09
N MET A 178 -5.55 11.94 -10.64
CA MET A 178 -5.99 10.91 -9.68
C MET A 178 -5.87 9.51 -10.25
N HIS A 179 -6.27 9.32 -11.51
CA HIS A 179 -6.13 8.02 -12.18
C HIS A 179 -4.66 7.61 -12.36
N GLN A 180 -3.79 8.56 -12.67
CA GLN A 180 -2.36 8.28 -12.76
C GLN A 180 -1.77 7.92 -11.40
N LEU A 181 -2.11 8.67 -10.34
CA LEU A 181 -1.64 8.39 -8.99
C LEU A 181 -2.11 7.02 -8.48
N ALA A 182 -3.37 6.64 -8.75
CA ALA A 182 -3.89 5.32 -8.43
C ALA A 182 -3.14 4.19 -9.14
N ARG A 183 -2.80 4.37 -10.43
CA ARG A 183 -1.99 3.42 -11.20
C ARG A 183 -0.56 3.33 -10.66
N GLU A 184 0.06 4.46 -10.32
CA GLU A 184 1.41 4.50 -9.75
C GLU A 184 1.46 3.78 -8.40
N LEU A 185 0.52 4.06 -7.48
CA LEU A 185 0.44 3.34 -6.21
C LEU A 185 0.22 1.83 -6.42
N THR A 186 -0.71 1.46 -7.31
CA THR A 186 -0.98 0.05 -7.64
C THR A 186 0.28 -0.62 -8.19
N GLY A 187 1.03 0.05 -9.05
CA GLY A 187 2.31 -0.42 -9.58
C GLY A 187 3.34 -0.65 -8.48
N LEU A 188 3.56 0.35 -7.61
CA LEU A 188 4.51 0.26 -6.50
C LEU A 188 4.20 -0.92 -5.55
N LEU A 189 2.92 -1.19 -5.31
CA LEU A 189 2.48 -2.31 -4.46
C LEU A 189 2.68 -3.68 -5.14
N THR A 190 2.33 -3.78 -6.43
CA THR A 190 2.21 -5.06 -7.16
C THR A 190 3.45 -5.51 -7.92
N GLU A 191 4.31 -4.56 -8.32
CA GLU A 191 5.48 -4.85 -9.13
C GLU A 191 6.42 -5.82 -8.42
N ARG A 192 6.77 -6.90 -9.15
CA ARG A 192 7.74 -7.90 -8.72
C ARG A 192 9.14 -7.50 -9.15
N THR A 193 9.99 -7.20 -8.17
CA THR A 193 11.41 -6.93 -8.37
C THR A 193 12.25 -8.06 -7.77
N ALA A 194 13.58 -7.94 -7.82
CA ALA A 194 14.48 -8.86 -7.11
C ALA A 194 14.24 -8.87 -5.59
N ALA A 195 13.71 -7.78 -5.02
CA ALA A 195 13.31 -7.68 -3.61
C ALA A 195 11.90 -8.25 -3.33
N GLY A 196 11.22 -8.78 -4.36
CA GLY A 196 9.85 -9.25 -4.27
C GLY A 196 8.82 -8.18 -4.63
N PHE A 197 7.65 -8.23 -4.02
CA PHE A 197 6.52 -7.30 -4.20
C PHE A 197 5.96 -6.93 -2.82
N ILE A 198 5.08 -5.92 -2.71
CA ILE A 198 4.49 -5.52 -1.42
C ILE A 198 3.12 -6.16 -1.21
N PHE A 199 2.19 -6.05 -2.16
CA PHE A 199 0.90 -6.75 -2.16
C PHE A 199 0.43 -7.01 -3.58
N ARG A 200 -0.31 -8.09 -3.79
CA ARG A 200 -1.19 -8.17 -4.97
C ARG A 200 -2.39 -7.28 -4.68
N VAL A 201 -2.83 -6.50 -5.65
CA VAL A 201 -3.90 -5.52 -5.48
C VAL A 201 -5.08 -5.92 -6.34
N ASP A 202 -6.28 -5.88 -5.77
CA ASP A 202 -7.55 -6.06 -6.47
C ASP A 202 -8.39 -4.79 -6.32
N THR A 203 -8.90 -4.27 -7.44
CA THR A 203 -9.71 -3.04 -7.47
C THR A 203 -11.12 -3.29 -7.97
N ARG A 204 -11.56 -4.55 -8.07
CA ARG A 204 -12.83 -4.94 -8.69
C ARG A 204 -14.07 -4.64 -7.85
N LEU A 205 -13.91 -4.30 -6.58
CA LEU A 205 -15.01 -3.89 -5.70
C LEU A 205 -15.42 -2.41 -5.86
N ARG A 206 -14.82 -1.69 -6.81
CA ARG A 206 -15.24 -0.33 -7.20
C ARG A 206 -16.55 -0.37 -8.00
N PRO A 207 -17.33 0.73 -8.02
CA PRO A 207 -18.49 0.87 -8.89
C PRO A 207 -18.24 0.41 -10.34
N HIS A 208 -19.17 -0.38 -10.87
CA HIS A 208 -19.08 -1.02 -12.20
C HIS A 208 -17.89 -1.99 -12.40
N GLY A 209 -17.18 -2.37 -11.34
CA GLY A 209 -16.07 -3.32 -11.37
C GLY A 209 -15.01 -2.97 -12.41
N ASP A 210 -14.57 -3.95 -13.20
CA ASP A 210 -13.53 -3.78 -14.22
C ASP A 210 -13.91 -2.80 -15.34
N SER A 211 -15.21 -2.61 -15.59
CA SER A 211 -15.72 -1.67 -16.61
C SER A 211 -15.81 -0.23 -16.08
N GLY A 212 -15.70 -0.03 -14.77
CA GLY A 212 -15.72 1.28 -14.13
C GLY A 212 -14.37 2.00 -14.14
N PRO A 213 -14.38 3.33 -13.96
CA PRO A 213 -13.15 4.09 -13.80
C PRO A 213 -12.36 3.59 -12.58
N LEU A 214 -11.03 3.69 -12.64
CA LEU A 214 -10.17 3.22 -11.54
C LEU A 214 -10.36 4.05 -10.27
N VAL A 215 -10.57 5.36 -10.43
CA VAL A 215 -10.88 6.29 -9.35
C VAL A 215 -12.30 6.78 -9.51
N VAL A 216 -13.07 6.72 -8.44
CA VAL A 216 -14.45 7.22 -8.40
C VAL A 216 -14.49 8.51 -7.60
N ASN A 217 -15.25 9.51 -8.05
CA ASN A 217 -15.50 10.68 -7.22
C ASN A 217 -16.72 10.46 -6.30
N LEU A 218 -16.85 11.28 -5.25
CA LEU A 218 -17.92 11.13 -4.27
C LEU A 218 -19.32 11.18 -4.90
N ASN A 219 -19.54 12.08 -5.86
CA ASN A 219 -20.81 12.21 -6.56
C ASN A 219 -21.16 10.95 -7.37
N MET A 220 -20.17 10.34 -8.04
CA MET A 220 -20.34 9.10 -8.78
C MET A 220 -20.66 7.93 -7.84
N LEU A 221 -19.99 7.87 -6.70
CA LEU A 221 -20.21 6.84 -5.69
C LEU A 221 -21.61 6.93 -5.08
N GLU A 222 -22.06 8.15 -4.77
CA GLU A 222 -23.43 8.41 -4.30
C GLU A 222 -24.47 7.96 -5.33
N HIS A 223 -24.39 8.46 -6.57
CA HIS A 223 -25.32 8.08 -7.63
C HIS A 223 -25.34 6.57 -7.89
N TYR A 224 -24.18 5.92 -7.88
CA TYR A 224 -24.09 4.47 -8.08
C TYR A 224 -24.85 3.71 -7.01
N PHE A 225 -24.61 3.99 -5.72
CA PHE A 225 -25.26 3.25 -4.64
C PHE A 225 -26.74 3.59 -4.47
N PHE A 226 -27.18 4.77 -4.90
CA PHE A 226 -28.61 5.10 -4.94
C PHE A 226 -29.35 4.42 -6.11
N GLY A 227 -28.77 4.43 -7.31
CA GLY A 227 -29.47 4.01 -8.53
C GLY A 227 -29.24 2.56 -8.96
N GLU A 228 -28.02 2.05 -8.83
CA GLU A 228 -27.57 0.84 -9.53
C GLU A 228 -26.94 -0.23 -8.62
N GLY A 229 -26.41 0.19 -7.46
CA GLY A 229 -25.63 -0.66 -6.57
C GLY A 229 -26.42 -1.85 -6.04
N ARG A 230 -25.95 -3.06 -6.35
CA ARG A 230 -26.58 -4.32 -5.95
C ARG A 230 -26.39 -4.56 -4.46
N GLU A 231 -27.28 -5.35 -3.88
CA GLU A 231 -27.27 -5.65 -2.44
C GLU A 231 -25.94 -6.24 -1.95
N TRP A 232 -25.32 -7.14 -2.74
CA TRP A 232 -24.04 -7.72 -2.39
C TRP A 232 -22.89 -6.69 -2.42
N GLU A 233 -22.96 -5.68 -3.30
CA GLU A 233 -21.97 -4.59 -3.33
C GLU A 233 -22.10 -3.73 -2.08
N ARG A 234 -23.34 -3.40 -1.69
CA ARG A 234 -23.61 -2.68 -0.43
C ARG A 234 -23.07 -3.46 0.76
N PHE A 235 -23.26 -4.78 0.79
CA PHE A 235 -22.71 -5.64 1.84
C PHE A 235 -21.18 -5.63 1.86
N ALA A 236 -20.52 -5.70 0.69
CA ALA A 236 -19.06 -5.60 0.61
C ALA A 236 -18.53 -4.26 1.16
N TRP A 237 -19.27 -3.18 0.93
CA TRP A 237 -18.94 -1.84 1.41
C TRP A 237 -19.20 -1.63 2.92
N LEU A 238 -19.90 -2.53 3.62
CA LEU A 238 -20.03 -2.46 5.08
C LEU A 238 -18.71 -2.65 5.82
N LYS A 239 -17.74 -3.34 5.21
CA LYS A 239 -16.40 -3.56 5.77
C LYS A 239 -15.41 -2.44 5.42
N VAL A 240 -15.82 -1.40 4.68
CA VAL A 240 -14.90 -0.38 4.19
C VAL A 240 -14.18 0.34 5.33
N ARG A 241 -12.89 0.59 5.15
CA ARG A 241 -12.10 1.38 6.09
C ARG A 241 -11.10 2.27 5.36
N PRO A 242 -10.99 3.57 5.70
CA PRO A 242 -9.98 4.45 5.14
C PRO A 242 -8.57 4.13 5.66
#